data_AF-A0A497CW08-F1
#
_entry.id   AF-A0A497CW08-F1
#
_cell.length_a   1.000
_cell.length_b   1.000
_cell.length_c   1.000
_cell.angle_alpha   90.00
_cell.angle_beta   90.00
_cell.angle_gamma   90.00
#
_symmetry.space_group_name_H-M   'P 1'
#
loop_
_entity.id
_entity.type
_entity.pdbx_description
1 polymer ?
#
loop_
_entity_poly.entity_id
_entity_poly.type
_entity_poly.pdbx_seq_one_letter_code
_entity_poly.pdbx_strand_id
1 'polypeptide(L)' 'YKKLCRLHIEVCDLTHKWPKEEKYELGSQARRSSNSDPAQLAVKNESFPQGWPITTEHVS' A
#
# COMPACT_ATOMS: atom_id res chain seq x y z
N TYR A 1 9.32 -1.48 4.69
CA TYR A 1 8.84 -2.49 3.73
C TYR A 1 8.36 -3.76 4.43
N LYS A 2 9.22 -4.68 4.90
CA LYS A 2 8.81 -5.97 5.53
C LYS A 2 7.76 -5.84 6.65
N LYS A 3 7.92 -4.86 7.55
CA LYS A 3 6.94 -4.57 8.62
C LYS A 3 5.56 -4.16 8.08
N LEU A 4 5.52 -3.38 7.00
CA LEU A 4 4.29 -2.94 6.35
C LEU A 4 3.58 -4.10 5.65
N CYS A 5 4.33 -4.98 4.98
CA CYS A 5 3.77 -6.19 4.37
C CYS A 5 3.16 -7.11 5.43
N ARG A 6 3.84 -7.29 6.58
CA ARG A 6 3.31 -8.06 7.71
C ARG A 6 2.04 -7.43 8.28
N LEU A 7 2.05 -6.12 8.48
CA LEU A 7 0.86 -5.38 8.92
C LEU A 7 -0.32 -5.56 7.97
N HIS A 8 -0.09 -5.52 6.65
CA HIS A 8 -1.16 -5.75 5.67
C HIS A 8 -1.79 -7.15 5.79
N ILE A 9 -0.99 -8.18 6.07
CA ILE A 9 -1.49 -9.54 6.34
C ILE A 9 -2.34 -9.54 7.61
N GLU A 10 -1.87 -8.90 8.69
CA GLU A 10 -2.60 -8.80 9.96
C GLU A 10 -3.93 -8.03 9.79
N VAL A 11 -3.95 -6.96 8.98
CA VAL A 11 -5.17 -6.21 8.62
C VAL A 11 -6.13 -7.07 7.79
N CYS A 12 -5.63 -7.88 6.86
CA CYS A 12 -6.45 -8.84 6.13
C CYS A 12 -7.12 -9.83 7.08
N ASP A 13 -6.35 -10.47 7.97
CA ASP A 13 -6.87 -11.46 8.92
C ASP A 13 -7.89 -10.86 9.89
N LEU A 14 -7.66 -9.63 10.35
CA LEU A 14 -8.57 -8.92 11.24
C LEU A 14 -9.88 -8.55 10.53
N THR A 15 -9.80 -7.90 9.36
CA THR A 15 -10.99 -7.40 8.63
C THR A 15 -11.86 -8.53 8.08
N HIS A 16 -11.32 -9.73 7.87
CA HIS A 16 -12.13 -10.89 7.50
C HIS A 16 -13.08 -11.37 8.60
N LYS A 17 -12.78 -11.03 9.86
CA LYS A 17 -13.58 -11.39 11.05
C LYS A 17 -14.66 -10.34 11.38
N TRP A 18 -14.69 -9.22 10.67
CA TRP A 18 -15.67 -8.16 10.90
C TRP A 18 -17.10 -8.62 10.53
N PRO A 19 -18.14 -7.97 11.10
CA PRO A 19 -19.52 -8.17 10.71
C PRO A 19 -19.72 -8.01 9.19
N LYS A 20 -20.71 -8.69 8.64
CA LYS A 20 -20.92 -8.76 7.18
C LYS A 20 -21.13 -7.37 6.58
N GLU A 21 -21.80 -6.50 7.31
CA GLU A 21 -22.11 -5.11 6.96
C GLU A 21 -20.84 -4.26 6.79
N GLU A 22 -19.82 -4.48 7.62
CA GLU A 22 -18.58 -3.70 7.63
C GLU A 22 -17.46 -4.36 6.81
N LYS A 23 -17.48 -5.69 6.69
CA LYS A 23 -16.42 -6.49 6.04
C LYS A 23 -16.19 -6.13 4.57
N TYR A 24 -17.26 -5.81 3.85
CA TYR A 24 -17.19 -5.56 2.41
C TYR A 24 -16.78 -4.13 2.07
N GLU A 25 -17.35 -3.12 2.73
CA GLU A 25 -17.03 -1.73 2.43
C GLU A 25 -15.80 -1.27 3.23
N LEU A 26 -15.96 -1.13 4.56
CA LEU A 26 -14.90 -0.65 5.45
C LEU A 26 -13.71 -1.61 5.48
N GLY A 27 -13.95 -2.91 5.52
CA GLY A 27 -12.89 -3.92 5.48
C GLY A 27 -12.11 -3.88 4.16
N SER A 28 -12.77 -3.63 3.02
CA SER A 28 -12.08 -3.51 1.73
C SER A 28 -11.27 -2.22 1.65
N GLN A 29 -11.78 -1.10 2.18
CA GLN A 29 -11.02 0.14 2.30
C GLN A 29 -9.75 -0.04 3.14
N ALA A 30 -9.86 -0.69 4.31
CA ALA A 30 -8.71 -0.94 5.19
C ALA A 30 -7.65 -1.84 4.54
N ARG A 31 -8.06 -2.90 3.83
CA ARG A 31 -7.13 -3.77 3.09
C ARG A 31 -6.43 -3.01 1.96
N ARG A 32 -7.15 -2.19 1.19
CA ARG A 32 -6.55 -1.39 0.12
C ARG A 32 -5.55 -0.37 0.67
N SER A 33 -5.93 0.36 1.72
CA SER A 33 -5.07 1.37 2.36
C SER A 33 -3.82 0.76 2.98
N SER A 34 -3.93 -0.38 3.68
CA SER A 34 -2.74 -1.04 4.25
C SER A 34 -1.79 -1.62 3.18
N ASN A 35 -2.27 -1.92 1.99
CA ASN A 35 -1.45 -2.39 0.87
C ASN A 35 -0.76 -1.25 0.09
N SER A 36 -1.35 -0.04 0.07
CA SER A 36 -0.78 1.08 -0.68
C SER A 36 0.58 1.52 -0.11
N ASP A 37 0.75 1.52 1.21
CA ASP A 37 1.98 1.97 1.86
C ASP A 37 3.23 1.13 1.48
N PRO A 38 3.23 -0.22 1.60
CA PRO A 38 4.35 -1.02 1.14
C PRO A 38 4.54 -0.95 -0.38
N ALA A 39 3.47 -0.85 -1.17
CA ALA A 39 3.56 -0.73 -2.63
C ALA A 39 4.26 0.57 -3.05
N GLN A 40 3.88 1.71 -2.47
CA GLN A 40 4.53 3.00 -2.71
C GLN A 40 6.00 2.99 -2.30
N LEU A 41 6.33 2.33 -1.17
CA LEU A 41 7.71 2.20 -0.73
C LEU A 41 8.53 1.29 -1.67
N ALA A 42 7.94 0.22 -2.21
CA ALA A 42 8.58 -0.61 -3.23
C ALA A 42 8.87 0.22 -4.48
N VAL A 43 7.86 0.92 -5.01
CA VAL A 43 8.01 1.80 -6.18
C VAL A 43 9.11 2.83 -5.93
N LYS A 44 9.13 3.51 -4.78
CA LYS A 44 10.19 4.47 -4.44
C LYS A 44 11.57 3.82 -4.38
N ASN A 45 11.69 2.60 -3.88
CA ASN A 45 12.97 1.91 -3.77
C ASN A 45 13.41 1.28 -5.11
N GLU A 46 12.48 0.93 -5.99
CA GLU A 46 12.76 0.46 -7.36
C GLU A 46 13.08 1.64 -8.31
N SER A 47 12.50 2.81 -8.07
CA SER A 47 12.58 3.97 -8.99
C SER A 47 13.82 4.84 -8.84
N PHE A 48 14.79 4.48 -7.97
CA PHE A 48 16.02 5.25 -7.87
C PHE A 48 17.27 4.36 -7.75
N PRO A 49 17.99 4.10 -8.85
CA PRO A 49 19.45 4.06 -8.72
C PRO A 49 19.90 5.41 -8.17
N GLN A 50 20.78 5.41 -7.16
CA GLN A 50 21.47 6.61 -6.69
C GLN A 50 22.08 7.33 -7.92
N GLY A 51 21.45 8.42 -8.38
CA GLY A 51 21.98 9.25 -9.47
C GLY A 51 21.09 9.50 -10.68
N TRP A 52 19.84 9.01 -10.77
CA TRP A 52 18.98 9.40 -11.90
C TRP A 52 18.32 10.77 -11.64
N PRO A 53 18.52 11.79 -12.51
CA PRO A 53 17.91 13.09 -12.29
C PRO A 53 16.41 12.99 -12.50
N ILE A 54 15.66 13.53 -11.52
CA ILE A 54 14.21 13.70 -11.60
C ILE A 54 13.97 14.87 -12.56
N THR A 55 14.00 14.63 -13.87
CA THR A 55 13.60 15.66 -14.84
C THR A 55 12.09 15.82 -14.72
N THR A 56 11.72 16.85 -13.97
CA THR A 56 10.36 17.35 -13.86
C THR A 56 10.12 18.24 -15.09
N GLU A 57 9.82 17.64 -16.24
CA GLU A 57 9.27 18.37 -17.40
C GLU A 57 7.89 17.74 -17.65
N HIS A 58 6.80 18.27 -17.12
CA HIS A 58 6.03 19.42 -17.61
C HIS A 58 5.89 19.48 -19.14
N VAL A 59 4.64 19.29 -19.60
CA VAL A 59 4.05 19.62 -20.92
C VAL A 59 4.50 18.69 -22.06
N SER A 60 3.65 17.92 -22.74
CA SER A 60 2.42 18.29 -23.48
C SER A 60 1.43 17.14 -23.59
#